data_AF-A0A840ZD65-F1
#
_entry.id   AF-A0A840ZD65-F1
#
_cell.length_a   1.000
_cell.length_b   1.000
_cell.length_c   1.000
_cell.angle_alpha   90.00
_cell.angle_beta   90.00
_cell.angle_gamma   90.00
#
_symmetry.space_group_name_H-M   'P 1'
#
loop_
_entity.id
_entity.type
_entity.pdbx_description
1 polymer ?
#
loop_
_entity_poly.entity_id
_entity_poly.type
_entity_poly.pdbx_seq_one_letter_code
_entity_poly.pdbx_strand_id
1 'polypeptide(L)'
;MSGRSPLAVRLFWTLVAGSSAGFWYGAPAFAATGAACLAILIHRLDRPRRFRALVRRVSRRHAETLALRRRQERFIDAYGNTIEDGWLRERDYFVERTLMPRIEARGFSDYAEARFEEMAEIVERVARRHALPETDDSPEDGIAYERYCAELLQQAGWRARPTQASGDQGCDVIAEREGFRLVVQCKRYGRPVGNAAVQEAAAAALHWSADMAAVVSNAGFTPAARKLAGTTGVRLLHHDALADLEPPREVGRRLLPASQR
;
A
#
# COMPACT_ATOMS: atom_id res chain seq x y z
N MET A 1 4.26 5.57 27.81
CA MET A 1 3.28 6.36 28.58
C MET A 1 3.67 7.84 28.58
N SER A 2 3.20 8.62 27.58
CA SER A 2 3.45 10.07 27.59
C SER A 2 2.25 10.77 28.25
N GLY A 3 2.46 11.21 29.49
CA GLY A 3 1.47 11.95 30.27
C GLY A 3 1.25 13.34 29.68
N ARG A 4 0.22 13.49 28.85
CA ARG A 4 -0.34 14.82 28.55
C ARG A 4 -1.49 15.09 29.51
N SER A 5 -1.40 16.20 30.22
CA SER A 5 -2.42 16.68 31.14
C SER A 5 -3.82 16.67 30.50
N PRO A 6 -4.85 16.12 31.16
CA PRO A 6 -6.23 16.16 30.70
C PRO A 6 -6.70 17.57 30.32
N LEU A 7 -7.69 17.68 29.43
CA LEU A 7 -8.27 18.97 29.02
C LEU A 7 -8.73 19.80 30.21
N ALA A 8 -9.31 19.14 31.22
CA ALA A 8 -9.66 19.73 32.50
C ALA A 8 -8.45 20.38 33.19
N VAL A 9 -7.29 19.71 33.20
CA VAL A 9 -6.06 20.22 33.82
C VAL A 9 -5.50 21.42 33.06
N ARG A 10 -5.56 21.43 31.71
CA ARG A 10 -5.13 22.59 30.92
C ARG A 10 -6.04 23.79 31.12
N LEU A 11 -7.35 23.59 31.04
CA LEU A 11 -8.32 24.66 31.28
C LEU A 11 -8.22 25.17 32.72
N PHE A 12 -8.06 24.28 33.70
CA PHE A 12 -7.86 24.63 35.10
C PHE A 12 -6.63 25.50 35.30
N TRP A 13 -5.45 25.10 34.84
CA TRP A 13 -4.24 25.91 35.00
C TRP A 13 -4.29 27.22 34.22
N THR A 14 -4.91 27.27 33.04
CA THR A 14 -5.12 28.52 32.31
C THR A 14 -6.05 29.46 33.07
N LEU A 15 -7.11 28.95 33.70
CA LEU A 15 -8.03 29.71 34.55
C LEU A 15 -7.37 30.19 35.86
N VAL A 16 -6.57 29.34 36.50
CA VAL A 16 -5.85 29.68 37.74
C VAL A 16 -4.81 30.76 37.46
N ALA A 17 -3.94 30.57 36.47
CA ALA A 17 -2.93 31.56 36.09
C ALA A 17 -3.57 32.87 35.61
N GLY A 18 -4.65 32.77 34.85
CA GLY A 18 -5.40 33.91 34.34
C GLY A 18 -6.14 34.70 35.43
N SER A 19 -6.69 34.03 36.43
CA SER A 19 -7.30 34.68 37.61
C SER A 19 -6.26 35.42 38.45
N SER A 20 -5.09 34.81 38.66
CA SER A 20 -3.97 35.47 39.33
C SER A 20 -3.48 36.69 38.55
N ALA A 21 -3.32 36.59 37.22
CA ALA A 21 -2.95 37.73 36.38
C ALA A 21 -4.05 38.82 36.37
N GLY A 22 -5.33 38.43 36.36
CA GLY A 22 -6.46 39.34 36.41
C GLY A 22 -6.48 40.21 37.67
N PHE A 23 -6.03 39.67 38.81
CA PHE A 23 -5.91 40.41 40.07
C PHE A 23 -4.86 41.53 40.01
N TRP A 24 -3.76 41.34 39.26
CA TRP A 24 -2.66 42.30 39.17
C TRP A 24 -2.77 43.25 37.97
N TYR A 25 -3.36 42.81 36.86
CA TYR A 25 -3.36 43.52 35.57
C TYR A 25 -4.77 43.94 35.10
N GLY A 26 -5.82 43.63 35.85
CA GLY A 26 -7.18 44.09 35.60
C GLY A 26 -7.88 43.46 34.39
N ALA A 27 -8.88 44.15 33.83
CA ALA A 27 -9.77 43.65 32.78
C ALA A 27 -9.07 43.06 31.52
N PRO A 28 -7.95 43.61 31.01
CA PRO A 28 -7.24 43.05 29.86
C PRO A 28 -6.71 41.63 30.09
N ALA A 29 -6.28 41.29 31.31
CA ALA A 29 -5.77 39.96 31.64
C ALA A 29 -6.88 38.90 31.71
N PHE A 30 -8.08 39.28 32.16
CA PHE A 30 -9.26 38.42 32.09
C PHE A 30 -9.69 38.15 30.64
N ALA A 31 -9.69 39.19 29.79
CA ALA A 31 -9.99 39.04 28.37
C ALA A 31 -8.99 38.11 27.65
N ALA A 32 -7.69 38.27 27.92
CA ALA A 32 -6.66 37.40 27.37
C ALA A 32 -6.80 35.94 27.82
N THR A 33 -7.16 35.71 29.08
CA THR A 33 -7.44 34.38 29.62
C THR A 33 -8.65 33.74 28.97
N GLY A 34 -9.74 34.50 28.80
CA GLY A 34 -10.94 34.06 28.09
C GLY A 34 -10.63 33.65 26.65
N ALA A 35 -9.85 34.48 25.93
CA ALA A 35 -9.39 34.17 24.58
C ALA A 35 -8.51 32.90 24.54
N ALA A 36 -7.61 32.70 25.51
CA ALA A 36 -6.77 31.51 25.60
C ALA A 36 -7.59 30.23 25.86
N CYS A 37 -8.55 30.27 26.79
CA CYS A 37 -9.48 29.16 27.05
C CYS A 37 -10.33 28.84 25.82
N LEU A 38 -10.84 29.87 25.13
CA LEU A 38 -11.61 29.71 23.89
C LEU A 38 -10.74 29.07 22.79
N ALA A 39 -9.49 29.52 22.63
CA ALA A 39 -8.56 28.95 21.67
C ALA A 39 -8.25 27.47 21.96
N ILE A 40 -8.07 27.09 23.24
CA ILE A 40 -7.88 25.70 23.66
C ILE A 40 -9.12 24.85 23.34
N LEU A 41 -10.32 25.39 23.61
CA LEU A 41 -11.59 24.73 23.33
C LEU A 41 -11.79 24.52 21.83
N ILE A 42 -11.62 25.57 21.01
CA ILE A 42 -11.69 25.50 19.54
C ILE A 42 -10.67 24.50 19.00
N HIS A 43 -9.43 24.54 19.49
CA HIS A 43 -8.38 23.61 19.08
C HIS A 43 -8.75 22.14 19.34
N ARG A 44 -9.48 21.88 20.43
CA ARG A 44 -9.95 20.54 20.80
C ARG A 44 -11.19 20.12 20.02
N LEU A 45 -12.15 21.02 19.81
CA LEU A 45 -13.35 20.78 19.00
C LEU A 45 -13.02 20.54 17.52
N ASP A 46 -11.93 21.14 17.03
CA ASP A 46 -11.44 20.97 15.66
C ASP A 46 -10.50 19.75 15.50
N ARG A 47 -10.09 19.11 16.60
CA ARG A 47 -9.22 17.91 16.60
C ARG A 47 -9.76 16.79 15.69
N PRO A 48 -11.07 16.42 15.69
CA PRO A 48 -11.62 15.41 14.78
C PRO A 48 -11.51 15.81 13.30
N ARG A 49 -11.75 17.08 12.98
CA ARG A 49 -11.69 17.60 11.60
C ARG A 49 -10.25 17.55 11.09
N ARG A 50 -9.28 17.99 11.90
CA ARG A 50 -7.85 17.92 11.58
C ARG A 50 -7.35 16.50 11.42
N PHE A 51 -7.78 15.59 12.29
CA PHE A 51 -7.49 14.17 12.17
C PHE A 51 -7.97 13.60 10.84
N ARG A 52 -9.27 13.75 10.52
CA ARG A 52 -9.83 13.29 9.23
C ARG A 52 -9.14 13.94 8.03
N ALA A 53 -8.83 15.23 8.11
CA ALA A 53 -8.12 15.94 7.05
C ALA A 53 -6.72 15.39 6.83
N LEU A 54 -6.02 15.03 7.92
CA LEU A 54 -4.72 14.38 7.86
C LEU A 54 -4.80 13.00 7.20
N VAL A 55 -5.70 12.14 7.67
CA VAL A 55 -5.88 10.79 7.11
C VAL A 55 -6.18 10.89 5.61
N ARG A 56 -7.16 11.71 5.22
CA ARG A 56 -7.50 11.93 3.80
C ARG A 56 -6.31 12.43 2.99
N ARG A 57 -5.53 13.37 3.53
CA ARG A 57 -4.37 13.93 2.82
C ARG A 57 -3.33 12.86 2.56
N VAL A 58 -3.04 12.02 3.55
CA VAL A 58 -2.06 10.94 3.41
C VAL A 58 -2.58 9.89 2.44
N SER A 59 -3.82 9.41 2.62
CA SER A 59 -4.43 8.42 1.73
C SER A 59 -4.49 8.90 0.27
N ARG A 60 -4.80 10.18 0.03
CA ARG A 60 -4.87 10.75 -1.33
C ARG A 60 -3.55 10.72 -2.08
N ARG A 61 -2.41 10.75 -1.38
CA ARG A 61 -1.08 10.60 -2.01
C ARG A 61 -0.83 9.21 -2.54
N HIS A 62 -1.57 8.22 -2.04
CA HIS A 62 -1.51 6.83 -2.45
C HIS A 62 -2.82 6.37 -3.11
N ALA A 63 -3.65 7.31 -3.60
CA ALA A 63 -4.99 7.00 -4.09
C ALA A 63 -4.98 6.02 -5.26
N GLU A 64 -4.04 6.20 -6.19
CA GLU A 64 -3.84 5.31 -7.34
C GLU A 64 -3.47 3.90 -6.90
N THR A 65 -2.42 3.74 -6.09
CA THR A 65 -2.00 2.44 -5.56
C THR A 65 -3.12 1.74 -4.78
N LEU A 66 -3.85 2.49 -3.95
CA LEU A 66 -4.96 1.95 -3.17
C LEU A 66 -6.12 1.50 -4.07
N ALA A 67 -6.48 2.30 -5.08
CA ALA A 67 -7.49 1.92 -6.06
C ALA A 67 -7.07 0.67 -6.84
N LEU A 68 -5.80 0.61 -7.24
CA LEU A 68 -5.24 -0.50 -7.99
C LEU A 68 -5.27 -1.80 -7.18
N ARG A 69 -4.76 -1.77 -5.94
CA ARG A 69 -4.82 -2.91 -5.02
C ARG A 69 -6.26 -3.36 -4.76
N ARG A 70 -7.17 -2.42 -4.61
CA ARG A 70 -8.60 -2.72 -4.45
C ARG A 70 -9.20 -3.43 -5.66
N ARG A 71 -8.79 -3.08 -6.89
CA ARG A 71 -9.20 -3.79 -8.12
C ARG A 71 -8.66 -5.22 -8.16
N GLN A 72 -7.39 -5.39 -7.77
CA GLN A 72 -6.66 -6.66 -7.86
C GLN A 72 -7.10 -7.70 -6.81
N GLU A 73 -7.42 -7.25 -5.60
CA GLU A 73 -7.72 -8.14 -4.47
C GLU A 73 -9.22 -8.44 -4.32
N ARG A 74 -10.08 -7.80 -5.13
CA ARG A 74 -11.53 -8.05 -5.16
C ARG A 74 -11.88 -8.89 -6.38
N PHE A 75 -12.53 -10.02 -6.18
CA PHE A 75 -12.96 -10.90 -7.26
C PHE A 75 -14.31 -11.54 -6.93
N ILE A 76 -14.96 -12.09 -7.95
CA ILE A 76 -16.22 -12.83 -7.80
C ILE A 76 -15.87 -14.33 -7.80
N ASP A 77 -16.33 -15.05 -6.78
CA ASP A 77 -16.09 -16.50 -6.69
C ASP A 77 -16.99 -17.30 -7.65
N ALA A 78 -16.82 -18.62 -7.67
CA ALA A 78 -17.61 -19.52 -8.53
C ALA A 78 -19.11 -19.54 -8.20
N TYR A 79 -19.50 -19.01 -7.04
CA TYR A 79 -20.89 -18.95 -6.56
C TYR A 79 -21.50 -17.56 -6.72
N GLY A 80 -20.76 -16.59 -7.29
CA GLY A 80 -21.22 -15.21 -7.47
C GLY A 80 -21.01 -14.30 -6.24
N ASN A 81 -20.35 -14.77 -5.19
CA ASN A 81 -20.05 -13.93 -4.03
C ASN A 81 -18.85 -13.02 -4.34
N THR A 82 -18.93 -11.76 -3.90
CA THR A 82 -17.79 -10.84 -3.96
C THR A 82 -16.86 -11.11 -2.78
N ILE A 83 -15.62 -11.51 -3.08
CA ILE A 83 -14.57 -11.74 -2.08
C ILE A 83 -13.74 -10.47 -1.95
N GLU A 84 -13.65 -9.94 -0.73
CA GLU A 84 -12.94 -8.68 -0.43
C GLU A 84 -11.85 -8.84 0.64
N ASP A 85 -11.68 -10.03 1.23
CA ASP A 85 -10.78 -10.23 2.37
C ASP A 85 -9.34 -9.83 2.08
N GLY A 86 -8.88 -10.02 0.84
CA GLY A 86 -7.55 -9.57 0.39
C GLY A 86 -7.42 -8.05 0.48
N TRP A 87 -8.43 -7.34 -0.02
CA TRP A 87 -8.48 -5.89 0.02
C TRP A 87 -8.59 -5.35 1.45
N LEU A 88 -9.43 -5.96 2.30
CA LEU A 88 -9.57 -5.57 3.69
C LEU A 88 -8.22 -5.66 4.43
N ARG A 89 -7.47 -6.75 4.24
CA ARG A 89 -6.12 -6.90 4.82
C ARG A 89 -5.13 -5.85 4.32
N GLU A 90 -5.11 -5.57 3.01
CA GLU A 90 -4.22 -4.57 2.43
C GLU A 90 -4.54 -3.15 2.94
N ARG A 91 -5.84 -2.82 3.03
CA ARG A 91 -6.33 -1.56 3.59
C ARG A 91 -5.88 -1.40 5.04
N ASP A 92 -6.05 -2.43 5.85
CA ASP A 92 -5.72 -2.40 7.27
C ASP A 92 -4.19 -2.32 7.45
N TYR A 93 -3.42 -3.06 6.64
CA TYR A 93 -1.97 -2.93 6.57
C TYR A 93 -1.52 -1.50 6.23
N PHE A 94 -2.17 -0.84 5.26
CA PHE A 94 -1.88 0.56 4.94
C PHE A 94 -2.16 1.49 6.12
N VAL A 95 -3.26 1.27 6.86
CA VAL A 95 -3.55 2.05 8.07
C VAL A 95 -2.44 1.86 9.10
N GLU A 96 -2.09 0.63 9.44
CA GLU A 96 -1.09 0.32 10.45
C GLU A 96 0.33 0.77 10.07
N ARG A 97 0.76 0.53 8.84
CA ARG A 97 2.15 0.72 8.42
C ARG A 97 2.41 2.09 7.82
N THR A 98 1.40 2.73 7.24
CA THR A 98 1.57 4.00 6.53
C THR A 98 0.88 5.18 7.22
N LEU A 99 -0.33 4.98 7.74
CA LEU A 99 -1.07 6.07 8.41
C LEU A 99 -0.64 6.25 9.86
N MET A 100 -0.59 5.18 10.66
CA MET A 100 -0.33 5.25 12.10
C MET A 100 0.97 6.00 12.44
N PRO A 101 2.14 5.71 11.82
CA PRO A 101 3.36 6.44 12.14
C PRO A 101 3.25 7.95 11.88
N ARG A 102 2.54 8.35 10.82
CA ARG A 102 2.32 9.77 10.45
C ARG A 102 1.33 10.47 11.37
N ILE A 103 0.38 9.73 11.93
CA ILE A 103 -0.65 10.20 12.86
C ILE A 103 -0.05 10.37 14.26
N GLU A 104 0.74 9.40 14.71
CA GLU A 104 1.50 9.45 15.96
C GLU A 104 2.46 10.63 15.98
N ALA A 105 3.23 10.82 14.89
CA ALA A 105 4.14 11.96 14.74
C ALA A 105 3.43 13.33 14.84
N ARG A 106 2.13 13.38 14.52
CA ARG A 106 1.30 14.60 14.68
C ARG A 106 0.57 14.70 16.02
N GLY A 107 0.84 13.80 16.95
CA GLY A 107 0.29 13.84 18.30
C GLY A 107 -1.17 13.41 18.39
N PHE A 108 -1.60 12.49 17.52
CA PHE A 108 -2.93 11.88 17.51
C PHE A 108 -2.95 10.43 18.03
N SER A 109 -1.86 9.92 18.60
CA SER A 109 -1.74 8.53 19.09
C SER A 109 -2.93 8.10 19.98
N ASP A 110 -3.22 8.86 21.04
CA ASP A 110 -4.37 8.67 21.95
C ASP A 110 -5.74 8.69 21.25
N TYR A 111 -5.80 9.40 20.12
CA TYR A 111 -7.04 9.62 19.39
C TYR A 111 -7.28 8.54 18.32
N ALA A 112 -6.20 7.99 17.77
CA ALA A 112 -6.18 7.10 16.62
C ALA A 112 -6.52 5.66 16.98
N GLU A 113 -6.09 5.17 18.15
CA GLU A 113 -6.33 3.79 18.61
C GLU A 113 -7.83 3.43 18.56
N ALA A 114 -8.70 4.31 19.09
CA ALA A 114 -10.14 4.10 19.10
C ALA A 114 -10.83 4.41 17.75
N ARG A 115 -10.08 4.80 16.72
CA ARG A 115 -10.60 5.30 15.42
C ARG A 115 -10.00 4.58 14.23
N PHE A 116 -9.52 3.36 14.44
CA PHE A 116 -9.03 2.52 13.37
C PHE A 116 -10.03 2.38 12.22
N GLU A 117 -11.28 2.05 12.55
CA GLU A 117 -12.36 1.92 11.56
C GLU A 117 -12.64 3.23 10.81
N GLU A 118 -12.64 4.38 11.48
CA GLU A 118 -12.83 5.67 10.80
C GLU A 118 -11.70 5.93 9.78
N MET A 119 -10.46 5.52 10.09
CA MET A 119 -9.35 5.62 9.16
C MET A 119 -9.52 4.66 7.97
N ALA A 120 -9.86 3.40 8.25
CA ALA A 120 -10.09 2.37 7.24
C ALA A 120 -11.20 2.79 6.25
N GLU A 121 -12.32 3.34 6.74
CA GLU A 121 -13.39 3.89 5.90
C GLU A 121 -12.94 5.07 5.04
N ILE A 122 -12.05 5.93 5.56
CA ILE A 122 -11.48 7.02 4.77
C ILE A 122 -10.62 6.47 3.64
N VAL A 123 -9.80 5.46 3.92
CA VAL A 123 -8.97 4.78 2.91
C VAL A 123 -9.84 4.14 1.84
N GLU A 124 -10.87 3.37 2.22
CA GLU A 124 -11.85 2.77 1.29
C GLU A 124 -12.47 3.82 0.38
N ARG A 125 -12.94 4.94 0.97
CA ARG A 125 -13.56 6.02 0.21
C ARG A 125 -12.59 6.70 -0.75
N VAL A 126 -11.31 6.80 -0.40
CA VAL A 126 -10.27 7.36 -1.27
C VAL A 126 -9.97 6.40 -2.42
N ALA A 127 -9.78 5.11 -2.14
CA ALA A 127 -9.53 4.07 -3.14
C ALA A 127 -10.68 4.00 -4.14
N ARG A 128 -11.92 3.91 -3.67
CA ARG A 128 -13.12 3.78 -4.52
C ARG A 128 -13.39 4.99 -5.41
N ARG A 129 -13.01 6.20 -4.98
CA ARG A 129 -13.26 7.45 -5.73
C ARG A 129 -12.20 7.74 -6.79
N HIS A 130 -11.05 7.10 -6.71
CA HIS A 130 -10.00 7.30 -7.68
C HIS A 130 -10.31 6.43 -8.89
N ALA A 131 -10.59 7.09 -10.02
CA ALA A 131 -10.85 6.40 -11.28
C ALA A 131 -9.53 5.84 -11.81
N LEU A 132 -9.51 4.54 -12.06
CA LEU A 132 -8.48 3.91 -12.88
C LEU A 132 -8.96 3.89 -14.33
N PRO A 133 -8.06 3.75 -15.32
CA PRO A 133 -8.45 3.48 -16.70
C PRO A 133 -9.46 2.33 -16.77
N GLU A 134 -10.55 2.54 -17.54
CA GLU A 134 -11.72 1.64 -17.57
C GLU A 134 -11.40 0.27 -18.18
N THR A 135 -10.41 0.18 -19.07
CA THR A 135 -10.02 -1.08 -19.69
C THR A 135 -8.71 -1.59 -19.09
N ASP A 136 -8.78 -2.79 -18.50
CA ASP A 136 -7.64 -3.70 -18.47
C ASP A 136 -7.50 -4.22 -19.91
N ASP A 137 -6.71 -3.52 -20.74
CA ASP A 137 -6.44 -3.90 -22.13
C ASP A 137 -5.63 -5.22 -22.22
N SER A 138 -5.38 -5.89 -21.09
CA SER A 138 -4.68 -7.16 -21.10
C SER A 138 -5.51 -8.26 -21.80
N PRO A 139 -4.88 -9.05 -22.68
CA PRO A 139 -5.57 -10.11 -23.39
C PRO A 139 -6.20 -11.16 -22.47
N GLU A 140 -7.33 -11.75 -22.91
CA GLU A 140 -7.98 -12.86 -22.20
C GLU A 140 -7.28 -14.20 -22.46
N ASP A 141 -6.70 -14.37 -23.65
CA ASP A 141 -5.93 -15.57 -24.01
C ASP A 141 -4.57 -15.59 -23.32
N GLY A 142 -4.17 -16.77 -22.80
CA GLY A 142 -2.94 -16.93 -22.02
C GLY A 142 -1.68 -16.58 -22.83
N ILE A 143 -1.57 -17.05 -24.07
CA ILE A 143 -0.39 -16.80 -24.91
C ILE A 143 -0.33 -15.32 -25.29
N ALA A 144 -1.47 -14.71 -25.60
CA ALA A 144 -1.52 -13.26 -25.83
C ALA A 144 -1.14 -12.47 -24.58
N TYR A 145 -1.53 -12.93 -23.38
CA TYR A 145 -1.17 -12.31 -22.12
C TYR A 145 0.33 -12.41 -21.80
N GLU A 146 0.99 -13.51 -22.15
CA GLU A 146 2.45 -13.65 -22.05
C GLU A 146 3.19 -12.64 -22.93
N ARG A 147 2.72 -12.46 -24.18
CA ARG A 147 3.27 -11.45 -25.11
C ARG A 147 3.08 -10.04 -24.55
N TYR A 148 1.89 -9.76 -24.04
CA TYR A 148 1.58 -8.48 -23.38
C TYR A 148 2.53 -8.20 -22.20
N CYS A 149 2.79 -9.20 -21.34
CA CYS A 149 3.75 -9.05 -20.25
C CYS A 149 5.18 -8.80 -20.76
N ALA A 150 5.60 -9.47 -21.84
CA ALA A 150 6.89 -9.23 -22.46
C ALA A 150 7.00 -7.81 -23.04
N GLU A 151 5.94 -7.28 -23.67
CA GLU A 151 5.90 -5.91 -24.19
C GLU A 151 6.00 -4.86 -23.08
N LEU A 152 5.31 -5.06 -21.95
CA LEU A 152 5.44 -4.17 -20.79
C LEU A 152 6.87 -4.16 -20.22
N LEU A 153 7.52 -5.32 -20.17
CA LEU A 153 8.93 -5.41 -19.76
C LEU A 153 9.86 -4.71 -20.77
N GLN A 154 9.56 -4.78 -22.06
CA GLN A 154 10.30 -4.03 -23.09
C GLN A 154 10.15 -2.52 -22.92
N GLN A 155 8.96 -2.03 -22.58
CA GLN A 155 8.72 -0.62 -22.24
C GLN A 155 9.55 -0.19 -21.02
N ALA A 156 9.72 -1.09 -20.04
CA ALA A 156 10.60 -0.92 -18.90
C ALA A 156 12.10 -1.07 -19.22
N GLY A 157 12.48 -1.20 -20.49
CA GLY A 157 13.87 -1.30 -20.94
C GLY A 157 14.51 -2.68 -20.82
N TRP A 158 13.73 -3.73 -20.55
CA TRP A 158 14.25 -5.10 -20.58
C TRP A 158 14.27 -5.66 -22.00
N ARG A 159 15.29 -6.47 -22.31
CA ARG A 159 15.28 -7.33 -23.48
C ARG A 159 14.43 -8.57 -23.18
N ALA A 160 13.12 -8.44 -23.27
CA ALA A 160 12.15 -9.50 -22.96
C ALA A 160 11.64 -10.23 -24.20
N ARG A 161 11.43 -11.55 -24.07
CA ARG A 161 10.78 -12.38 -25.10
C ARG A 161 9.98 -13.52 -24.46
N PRO A 162 8.84 -13.92 -25.04
CA PRO A 162 8.19 -15.16 -24.67
C PRO A 162 9.07 -16.39 -24.94
N THR A 163 8.83 -17.47 -24.21
CA THR A 163 9.45 -18.78 -24.44
C THR A 163 8.56 -19.65 -25.33
N GLN A 164 8.96 -20.90 -25.57
CA GLN A 164 8.15 -21.85 -26.32
C GLN A 164 7.16 -22.53 -25.36
N ALA A 165 5.91 -22.70 -25.79
CA ALA A 165 4.83 -23.28 -24.98
C ALA A 165 5.07 -24.72 -24.46
N SER A 166 6.12 -25.40 -24.90
CA SER A 166 6.48 -26.74 -24.42
C SER A 166 7.94 -26.80 -23.98
N GLY A 167 8.19 -27.38 -22.80
CA GLY A 167 9.54 -27.64 -22.30
C GLY A 167 10.24 -26.43 -21.67
N ASP A 168 9.52 -25.35 -21.41
CA ASP A 168 10.02 -24.11 -20.81
C ASP A 168 10.24 -24.16 -19.28
N GLN A 169 9.78 -25.25 -18.64
CA GLN A 169 9.85 -25.48 -17.19
C GLN A 169 9.13 -24.41 -16.37
N GLY A 170 8.02 -23.85 -16.89
CA GLY A 170 7.25 -22.80 -16.19
C GLY A 170 7.88 -21.41 -16.29
N CYS A 171 8.56 -21.14 -17.39
CA CYS A 171 9.09 -19.82 -17.73
C CYS A 171 8.37 -19.35 -18.98
N ASP A 172 7.37 -18.47 -18.86
CA ASP A 172 6.62 -18.01 -20.03
C ASP A 172 7.33 -16.85 -20.73
N VAL A 173 8.05 -16.01 -19.97
CA VAL A 173 8.84 -14.89 -20.49
C VAL A 173 10.22 -14.87 -19.82
N ILE A 174 11.25 -14.68 -20.64
CA ILE A 174 12.62 -14.40 -20.18
C ILE A 174 13.00 -12.97 -20.55
N ALA A 175 13.61 -12.25 -19.61
CA ALA A 175 13.98 -10.86 -19.77
C ALA A 175 15.40 -10.60 -19.24
N GLU A 176 16.16 -9.78 -19.95
CA GLU A 176 17.52 -9.39 -19.54
C GLU A 176 17.69 -7.87 -19.53
N ARG A 177 18.29 -7.32 -18.47
CA ARG A 177 18.60 -5.89 -18.36
C ARG A 177 19.78 -5.70 -17.41
N GLU A 178 20.75 -4.88 -17.82
CA GLU A 178 21.91 -4.50 -16.96
C GLU A 178 22.66 -5.71 -16.38
N GLY A 179 22.74 -6.82 -17.12
CA GLY A 179 23.41 -8.05 -16.68
C GLY A 179 22.55 -8.97 -15.80
N PHE A 180 21.34 -8.55 -15.42
CA PHE A 180 20.38 -9.38 -14.68
C PHE A 180 19.45 -10.13 -15.62
N ARG A 181 19.18 -11.39 -15.28
CA ARG A 181 18.17 -12.23 -15.92
C ARG A 181 16.96 -12.41 -15.02
N LEU A 182 15.79 -12.16 -15.58
CA LEU A 182 14.49 -12.35 -14.98
C LEU A 182 13.74 -13.45 -15.75
N VAL A 183 13.20 -14.42 -15.01
CA VAL A 183 12.17 -15.35 -15.52
C VAL A 183 10.81 -14.97 -14.97
N VAL A 184 9.78 -15.10 -15.80
CA VAL A 184 8.42 -14.72 -15.47
C VAL A 184 7.46 -15.85 -15.83
N GLN A 185 6.67 -16.27 -14.85
CA GLN A 185 5.47 -17.07 -15.07
C GLN A 185 4.26 -16.13 -15.08
N CYS A 186 3.57 -16.05 -16.20
CA CYS A 186 2.34 -15.29 -16.40
C CYS A 186 1.12 -16.18 -16.07
N LYS A 187 0.15 -15.66 -15.32
CA LYS A 187 -1.13 -16.33 -15.05
C LYS A 187 -2.29 -15.35 -15.29
N ARG A 188 -3.06 -15.56 -16.35
CA ARG A 188 -4.28 -14.79 -16.64
C ARG A 188 -5.49 -15.46 -16.00
N TYR A 189 -5.85 -15.10 -14.77
CA TYR A 189 -6.90 -15.78 -14.00
C TYR A 189 -8.02 -14.84 -13.53
N GLY A 190 -9.22 -15.42 -13.34
CA GLY A 190 -10.35 -14.74 -12.68
C GLY A 190 -10.35 -14.90 -11.14
N ARG A 191 -9.42 -15.67 -10.59
CA ARG A 191 -9.30 -15.96 -9.16
C ARG A 191 -7.84 -15.82 -8.69
N PRO A 192 -7.59 -15.67 -7.38
CA PRO A 192 -6.24 -15.51 -6.87
C PRO A 192 -5.31 -16.68 -7.23
N VAL A 193 -4.05 -16.35 -7.52
CA VAL A 193 -3.03 -17.32 -7.92
C VAL A 193 -2.52 -18.11 -6.70
N GLY A 194 -2.39 -19.42 -6.88
CA GLY A 194 -1.96 -20.39 -5.85
C GLY A 194 -0.46 -20.70 -5.86
N ASN A 195 -0.05 -21.64 -5.00
CA ASN A 195 1.36 -22.02 -4.81
C ASN A 195 2.04 -22.57 -6.07
N ALA A 196 1.30 -23.28 -6.93
CA ALA A 196 1.86 -23.95 -8.11
C ALA A 196 2.66 -22.96 -8.99
N ALA A 197 2.09 -21.78 -9.28
CA ALA A 197 2.77 -20.76 -10.07
C ALA A 197 4.09 -20.27 -9.44
N VAL A 198 4.15 -20.20 -8.11
CA VAL A 198 5.37 -19.81 -7.39
C VAL A 198 6.42 -20.91 -7.43
N GLN A 199 5.99 -22.17 -7.36
CA GLN A 199 6.88 -23.33 -7.49
C GLN A 199 7.46 -23.43 -8.89
N GLU A 200 6.62 -23.26 -9.92
CA GLU A 200 7.00 -23.18 -11.33
C GLU A 200 8.05 -22.08 -11.57
N ALA A 201 7.76 -20.84 -11.16
CA ALA A 201 8.70 -19.73 -11.32
C ALA A 201 10.03 -19.92 -10.57
N ALA A 202 9.99 -20.53 -9.38
CA ALA A 202 11.21 -20.85 -8.62
C ALA A 202 12.06 -21.92 -9.31
N ALA A 203 11.42 -22.98 -9.85
CA ALA A 203 12.11 -24.02 -10.62
C ALA A 203 12.68 -23.46 -11.93
N ALA A 204 11.91 -22.60 -12.62
CA ALA A 204 12.34 -21.90 -13.82
C ALA A 204 13.60 -21.06 -13.58
N ALA A 205 13.69 -20.34 -12.46
CA ALA A 205 14.90 -19.55 -12.15
C ALA A 205 16.16 -20.42 -12.03
N LEU A 206 16.04 -21.60 -11.43
CA LEU A 206 17.15 -22.56 -11.37
C LEU A 206 17.51 -23.08 -12.77
N HIS A 207 16.51 -23.48 -13.55
CA HIS A 207 16.70 -24.03 -14.90
C HIS A 207 17.37 -23.02 -15.85
N TRP A 208 16.92 -21.77 -15.81
CA TRP A 208 17.39 -20.70 -16.69
C TRP A 208 18.57 -19.90 -16.11
N SER A 209 19.08 -20.27 -14.93
CA SER A 209 20.13 -19.54 -14.21
C SER A 209 19.81 -18.05 -14.08
N ALA A 210 18.60 -17.75 -13.63
CA ALA A 210 18.09 -16.39 -13.51
C ALA A 210 18.41 -15.79 -12.14
N ASP A 211 18.73 -14.51 -12.12
CA ASP A 211 18.94 -13.73 -10.89
C ASP A 211 17.63 -13.39 -10.19
N MET A 212 16.53 -13.39 -10.95
CA MET A 212 15.21 -13.02 -10.49
C MET A 212 14.13 -13.95 -11.05
N ALA A 213 13.12 -14.22 -10.24
CA ALA A 213 11.89 -14.86 -10.65
C ALA A 213 10.68 -13.99 -10.30
N ALA A 214 9.67 -14.00 -11.16
CA ALA A 214 8.38 -13.39 -10.88
C ALA A 214 7.21 -14.28 -11.32
N VAL A 215 6.12 -14.22 -10.57
CA VAL A 215 4.79 -14.59 -11.07
C VAL A 215 4.03 -13.30 -11.35
N VAL A 216 3.53 -13.16 -12.57
CA VAL A 216 2.76 -11.99 -13.03
C VAL A 216 1.31 -12.41 -13.28
N SER A 217 0.35 -11.65 -12.74
CA SER A 217 -1.07 -11.95 -12.88
C SER A 217 -1.92 -10.68 -12.94
N ASN A 218 -3.11 -10.76 -13.55
CA ASN A 218 -4.14 -9.72 -13.49
C ASN A 218 -4.96 -9.80 -12.18
N ALA A 219 -4.82 -10.90 -11.43
CA ALA A 219 -5.51 -11.17 -10.18
C ALA A 219 -4.55 -11.19 -8.99
N GLY A 220 -5.09 -11.06 -7.78
CA GLY A 220 -4.32 -11.19 -6.53
C GLY A 220 -3.71 -12.59 -6.31
N PHE A 221 -3.07 -12.77 -5.16
CA PHE A 221 -2.40 -14.01 -4.77
C PHE A 221 -2.94 -14.54 -3.46
N THR A 222 -3.07 -15.86 -3.35
CA THR A 222 -3.48 -16.53 -2.11
C THR A 222 -2.48 -16.27 -0.97
N PRO A 223 -2.90 -16.30 0.32
CA PRO A 223 -1.98 -16.17 1.44
C PRO A 223 -0.84 -17.20 1.44
N ALA A 224 -1.14 -18.43 1.03
CA ALA A 224 -0.13 -19.49 0.89
C ALA A 224 0.91 -19.14 -0.18
N ALA A 225 0.48 -18.61 -1.34
CA ALA A 225 1.39 -18.21 -2.42
C ALA A 225 2.30 -17.06 -1.98
N ARG A 226 1.76 -16.07 -1.25
CA ARG A 226 2.56 -14.97 -0.67
C ARG A 226 3.58 -15.48 0.33
N LYS A 227 3.20 -16.42 1.20
CA LYS A 227 4.12 -17.04 2.15
C LYS A 227 5.24 -17.79 1.43
N LEU A 228 4.91 -18.59 0.41
CA LEU A 228 5.90 -19.33 -0.36
C LEU A 228 6.84 -18.41 -1.12
N ALA A 229 6.31 -17.36 -1.76
CA ALA A 229 7.09 -16.33 -2.45
C ALA A 229 8.09 -15.63 -1.52
N GLY A 230 7.70 -15.36 -0.26
CA GLY A 230 8.61 -14.82 0.75
C GLY A 230 9.79 -15.76 1.07
N THR A 231 9.59 -17.08 0.97
CA THR A 231 10.66 -18.07 1.17
C THR A 231 11.53 -18.26 -0.07
N THR A 232 10.92 -18.30 -1.26
CA THR A 232 11.63 -18.58 -2.52
C THR A 232 12.28 -17.33 -3.13
N GLY A 233 11.89 -16.13 -2.70
CA GLY A 233 12.33 -14.87 -3.30
C GLY A 233 11.61 -14.53 -4.61
N VAL A 234 10.66 -15.36 -5.05
CA VAL A 234 9.84 -15.11 -6.24
C VAL A 234 8.97 -13.87 -6.01
N ARG A 235 9.02 -12.91 -6.93
CA ARG A 235 8.21 -11.70 -6.85
C ARG A 235 6.78 -11.98 -7.31
N LEU A 236 5.80 -11.46 -6.59
CA LEU A 236 4.39 -11.54 -6.96
C LEU A 236 3.95 -10.18 -7.50
N LEU A 237 3.72 -10.10 -8.79
CA LEU A 237 3.51 -8.86 -9.51
C LEU A 237 2.16 -8.85 -10.22
N HIS A 238 1.57 -7.67 -10.29
CA HIS A 238 0.54 -7.40 -11.28
C HIS A 238 1.19 -6.95 -12.58
N HIS A 239 0.56 -7.17 -13.73
CA HIS A 239 1.13 -6.73 -15.02
C HIS A 239 1.38 -5.21 -15.05
N ASP A 240 0.52 -4.40 -14.41
CA ASP A 240 0.70 -2.94 -14.28
C ASP A 240 2.07 -2.54 -13.67
N ALA A 241 2.69 -3.42 -12.87
CA ALA A 241 3.99 -3.15 -12.26
C ALA A 241 5.18 -3.44 -13.20
N LEU A 242 4.95 -4.05 -14.37
CA LEU A 242 6.02 -4.46 -15.28
C LEU A 242 6.66 -3.29 -16.01
N ALA A 243 5.88 -2.27 -16.39
CA ALA A 243 6.35 -1.09 -17.11
C ALA A 243 7.37 -0.25 -16.33
N ASP A 244 7.39 -0.39 -14.99
CA ASP A 244 8.31 0.30 -14.09
C ASP A 244 9.29 -0.65 -13.39
N LEU A 245 9.38 -1.92 -13.81
CA LEU A 245 10.22 -2.90 -13.12
C LEU A 245 11.71 -2.62 -13.36
N GLU A 246 12.42 -2.22 -12.31
CA GLU A 246 13.88 -2.04 -12.34
C GLU A 246 14.63 -3.32 -11.88
N PRO A 247 15.81 -3.61 -12.46
CA PRO A 247 16.73 -4.60 -11.91
C PRO A 247 17.23 -4.16 -10.52
N PRO A 248 17.74 -5.08 -9.68
CA PRO A 248 18.34 -4.74 -8.40
C PRO A 248 19.54 -3.82 -8.61
N ARG A 249 19.66 -2.77 -7.78
CA ARG A 249 20.83 -1.88 -7.83
C ARG A 249 22.01 -2.57 -7.15
N GLU A 250 23.10 -2.75 -7.87
CA GLU A 250 24.38 -3.13 -7.25
C GLU A 250 24.89 -1.99 -6.39
N VAL A 251 24.62 -2.05 -5.09
CA VAL A 251 25.33 -1.25 -4.09
C VAL A 251 26.34 -2.18 -3.43
N GLY A 252 27.61 -2.07 -3.84
CA GLY A 252 28.78 -2.72 -3.24
C GLY A 252 28.52 -4.04 -2.50
N ARG A 253 28.57 -5.18 -3.22
CA ARG A 253 28.52 -6.55 -2.65
C ARG A 253 27.48 -6.74 -1.52
N ARG A 254 26.22 -6.37 -1.76
CA ARG A 254 25.05 -6.98 -1.10
C ARG A 254 23.78 -6.63 -1.91
N LEU A 255 23.14 -7.65 -2.48
CA LEU A 255 21.84 -7.53 -3.14
C LEU A 255 20.77 -7.26 -2.07
N LEU A 256 20.10 -6.10 -2.14
CA LEU A 256 18.87 -5.83 -1.39
C LEU A 256 17.67 -5.92 -2.36
N PRO A 257 16.54 -6.52 -1.95
CA PRO A 257 15.33 -6.49 -2.76
C PRO A 257 14.86 -5.04 -2.91
N ALA A 258 14.44 -4.68 -4.13
CA ALA A 258 13.87 -3.38 -4.43
C ALA A 258 12.55 -3.19 -3.67
N SER A 259 12.62 -2.70 -2.44
CA SER A 259 11.45 -2.33 -1.65
C SER A 259 10.92 -0.98 -2.14
N GLN A 260 9.73 -1.02 -2.74
CA GLN A 260 8.57 -0.19 -2.40
C GLN A 260 8.85 1.30 -2.11
N ARG A 261 8.50 2.14 -3.09
CA ARG A 261 8.16 3.56 -2.82
C ARG A 261 6.75 3.66 -2.26
#